data_AF-A0A4U1C0C0-F1
#
_entry.id   AF-A0A4U1C0C0-F1
#
_cell.length_a   1.000
_cell.length_b   1.000
_cell.length_c   1.000
_cell.angle_alpha   90.00
_cell.angle_beta   90.00
_cell.angle_gamma   90.00
#
_symmetry.space_group_name_H-M   'P 1'
#
loop_
_entity.id
_entity.type
_entity.pdbx_description
1 polymer ?
#
loop_
_entity_poly.entity_id
_entity_poly.type
_entity_poly.pdbx_seq_one_letter_code
_entity_poly.pdbx_strand_id
1 'polypeptide(L)'
;MNRSKIMGASALFLGIILAVSTVAFKPVKSSKRVNAYWRFDGNALSQSKTSSEYTLIDAMDIPSCDQLDEIPCVLEVDQSVDTQSELQTILNGYGSNQAVVDDAFATKAE
;
A
#
# COMPACT_ATOMS: atom_id res chain seq x y z
N MET A 1 29.95 51.72 47.12
CA MET A 1 28.74 52.25 46.44
C MET A 1 29.12 52.64 45.03
N ASN A 2 28.67 51.90 44.01
CA ASN A 2 27.89 52.41 42.87
C ASN A 2 27.69 51.34 41.79
N ARG A 3 26.47 51.35 41.26
CA ARG A 3 25.81 50.34 40.44
C ARG A 3 25.98 50.66 38.96
N SER A 4 26.19 49.65 38.12
CA SER A 4 25.86 49.72 36.70
C SER A 4 25.27 48.38 36.26
N LYS A 5 23.97 48.40 35.97
CA LYS A 5 23.18 47.29 35.41
C LYS A 5 23.64 46.98 33.99
N ILE A 6 23.77 45.71 33.63
CA ILE A 6 23.62 45.28 32.24
C ILE A 6 22.68 44.07 32.24
N MET A 7 21.43 44.38 31.88
CA MET A 7 20.44 43.40 31.44
C MET A 7 20.93 42.80 30.12
N GLY A 8 20.98 41.48 30.04
CA GLY A 8 21.22 40.72 28.82
C GLY A 8 20.27 39.53 28.78
N ALA A 9 18.99 39.80 28.54
CA ALA A 9 18.00 38.80 28.23
C ALA A 9 18.19 38.38 26.78
N SER A 10 18.55 37.11 26.53
CA SER A 10 18.40 36.42 25.24
C SER A 10 18.82 34.96 25.40
N ALA A 11 17.89 34.11 25.86
CA ALA A 11 17.96 32.68 25.59
C ALA A 11 16.67 32.31 24.88
N LEU A 12 16.76 32.24 23.54
CA LEU A 12 15.73 31.72 22.67
C LEU A 12 15.41 30.28 23.08
N PHE A 13 14.25 30.05 23.70
CA PHE A 13 13.65 28.72 23.74
C PHE A 13 12.82 28.54 22.46
N LEU A 14 13.50 28.23 21.36
CA LEU A 14 12.90 27.69 20.14
C LEU A 14 13.40 26.25 19.99
N GLY A 15 12.48 25.29 19.98
CA GLY A 15 12.84 23.93 19.66
C GLY A 15 11.86 22.91 20.17
N ILE A 16 10.69 22.87 19.55
CA ILE A 16 9.73 21.77 19.59
C ILE A 16 10.48 20.45 19.33
N ILE A 17 10.55 19.56 20.32
CA ILE A 17 10.89 18.16 20.07
C ILE A 17 9.58 17.44 19.79
N LEU A 18 9.23 17.34 18.50
CA LEU A 18 8.20 16.42 18.04
C LEU A 18 8.68 15.01 18.38
N ALA A 19 8.04 14.37 19.35
CA ALA A 19 8.21 12.96 19.64
C ALA A 19 7.66 12.16 18.46
N VAL A 20 8.54 11.80 17.51
CA VAL A 20 8.21 10.87 16.43
C VAL A 20 9.18 9.71 16.51
N SER A 21 8.78 8.64 17.19
CA SER A 21 9.31 7.29 16.93
C SER A 21 8.61 6.26 17.80
N THR A 22 7.38 5.90 17.44
CA THR A 22 6.84 4.56 17.71
C THR A 22 6.39 3.94 16.40
N VAL A 23 7.35 3.69 15.50
CA VAL A 23 7.21 2.62 14.52
C VAL A 23 7.86 1.40 15.13
N ALA A 24 7.06 0.37 15.41
CA ALA A 24 7.45 -1.02 15.20
C ALA A 24 6.48 -1.91 15.97
N PHE A 25 5.38 -2.33 15.33
CA PHE A 25 4.93 -3.72 15.43
C PHE A 25 4.14 -4.05 14.17
N LYS A 26 4.83 -4.60 13.17
CA LYS A 26 4.22 -5.61 12.31
C LYS A 26 5.18 -6.80 12.29
N PRO A 27 4.75 -7.98 12.77
CA PRO A 27 5.55 -9.19 12.59
C PRO A 27 5.62 -9.43 11.09
N VAL A 28 6.79 -9.20 10.49
CA VAL A 28 7.09 -9.70 9.14
C VAL A 28 7.08 -11.21 9.26
N LYS A 29 5.94 -11.82 8.93
CA LYS A 29 5.89 -13.25 8.59
C LYS A 29 6.73 -13.36 7.33
N SER A 30 8.03 -13.62 7.52
CA SER A 30 8.95 -13.95 6.44
C SER A 30 8.59 -15.33 5.91
N SER A 31 7.51 -15.38 5.13
CA SER A 31 7.36 -16.37 4.08
C SER A 31 8.10 -15.78 2.89
N LYS A 32 9.13 -16.47 2.40
CA LYS A 32 9.77 -16.15 1.11
C LYS A 32 8.73 -16.37 0.00
N ARG A 33 7.76 -15.48 -0.13
CA ARG A 33 6.87 -15.44 -1.28
C ARG A 33 7.68 -14.82 -2.41
N VAL A 34 7.89 -15.51 -3.52
CA VAL A 34 8.63 -14.92 -4.66
C VAL A 34 7.81 -13.81 -5.32
N ASN A 35 6.48 -13.95 -5.31
CA ASN A 35 5.50 -12.98 -5.78
C ASN A 35 4.38 -12.81 -4.74
N ALA A 36 3.73 -11.65 -4.73
CA ALA A 36 2.52 -11.39 -3.95
C ALA A 36 1.29 -11.53 -4.84
N TYR A 37 0.27 -12.25 -4.34
CA TYR A 37 -0.97 -12.48 -5.06
C TYR A 37 -2.11 -11.73 -4.38
N TRP A 38 -2.80 -10.90 -5.16
CA TRP A 38 -3.91 -10.08 -4.69
C TRP A 38 -5.19 -10.50 -5.41
N ARG A 39 -6.13 -11.11 -4.67
CA ARG A 39 -7.43 -11.47 -5.21
C ARG A 39 -8.34 -10.25 -5.25
N PHE A 40 -8.99 -10.02 -6.37
CA PHE A 40 -10.01 -9.00 -6.51
C PHE A 40 -11.35 -9.49 -5.97
N ASP A 41 -11.82 -8.85 -4.92
CA ASP A 41 -13.12 -9.10 -4.28
C ASP A 41 -14.22 -8.17 -4.82
N GLY A 42 -13.86 -7.18 -5.64
CA GLY A 42 -14.81 -6.33 -6.36
C GLY A 42 -15.61 -7.09 -7.43
N ASN A 43 -16.67 -6.42 -7.90
CA ASN A 43 -17.67 -6.95 -8.84
C ASN A 43 -17.94 -6.00 -10.02
N ALA A 44 -17.05 -5.03 -10.24
CA ALA A 44 -17.18 -4.10 -11.35
C ALA A 44 -15.81 -3.70 -11.87
N LEU A 45 -15.68 -3.53 -13.19
CA LEU A 45 -14.42 -3.08 -13.80
C LEU A 45 -13.96 -1.72 -13.22
N SER A 46 -14.91 -0.86 -12.87
CA SER A 46 -14.64 0.45 -12.27
C SER A 46 -13.90 0.41 -10.93
N GLN A 47 -13.96 -0.73 -10.23
CA GLN A 47 -13.32 -0.97 -8.94
C GLN A 47 -11.89 -1.53 -9.06
N SER A 48 -11.49 -1.99 -10.25
CA SER A 48 -10.20 -2.68 -10.47
C SER A 48 -8.96 -1.85 -10.08
N LYS A 49 -9.05 -0.53 -10.04
CA LYS A 49 -7.96 0.36 -9.60
C LYS A 49 -8.01 0.76 -8.11
N THR A 50 -8.90 0.17 -7.34
CA THR A 50 -9.09 0.47 -5.92
C THR A 50 -8.51 -0.65 -5.07
N SER A 51 -7.41 -0.39 -4.35
CA SER A 51 -6.71 -1.43 -3.59
C SER A 51 -7.52 -2.02 -2.42
N SER A 52 -8.55 -1.33 -1.93
CA SER A 52 -9.47 -1.86 -0.91
C SER A 52 -10.35 -3.00 -1.41
N GLU A 53 -10.47 -3.14 -2.73
CA GLU A 53 -11.22 -4.20 -3.40
C GLU A 53 -10.34 -5.44 -3.64
N TYR A 54 -9.14 -5.47 -3.05
CA TYR A 54 -8.21 -6.58 -3.14
C TYR A 54 -7.81 -7.13 -1.78
N THR A 55 -7.70 -8.44 -1.71
CA THR A 55 -7.19 -9.18 -0.55
C THR A 55 -5.90 -9.91 -0.92
N LEU A 56 -4.85 -9.70 -0.12
CA LEU A 56 -3.60 -10.46 -0.24
C LEU A 56 -3.86 -11.92 0.16
N ILE A 57 -3.56 -12.85 -0.74
CA ILE A 57 -3.74 -14.29 -0.56
C ILE A 57 -2.41 -15.04 -0.69
N ASP A 58 -2.32 -16.26 -0.17
CA ASP A 58 -1.20 -17.16 -0.46
C ASP A 58 -1.36 -17.79 -1.85
N ALA A 59 -0.26 -18.21 -2.46
CA ALA A 59 -0.27 -18.83 -3.80
C ALA A 59 -1.12 -20.12 -3.85
N MET A 60 -1.25 -20.81 -2.71
CA MET A 60 -2.10 -22.01 -2.59
C MET A 60 -3.59 -21.70 -2.58
N ASP A 61 -3.97 -20.45 -2.32
CA ASP A 61 -5.36 -19.99 -2.19
C ASP A 61 -5.85 -19.24 -3.44
N ILE A 62 -5.09 -19.30 -4.55
CA ILE A 62 -5.51 -18.73 -5.82
C ILE A 62 -6.80 -19.42 -6.26
N PRO A 63 -7.92 -18.69 -6.37
CA PRO A 63 -9.20 -19.27 -6.74
C PRO A 63 -9.17 -19.75 -8.20
N SER A 64 -10.07 -20.67 -8.52
CA SER A 64 -10.38 -20.96 -9.92
C SER A 64 -11.10 -19.77 -10.52
N CYS A 65 -10.36 -18.97 -11.30
CA CYS A 65 -10.85 -17.80 -11.98
C CYS A 65 -11.36 -18.17 -13.38
N ASP A 66 -12.56 -17.74 -13.73
CA ASP A 66 -13.12 -17.92 -15.07
C ASP A 66 -12.41 -17.00 -16.06
N GLN A 67 -11.69 -17.51 -17.06
CA GLN A 67 -10.94 -16.65 -18.00
C GLN A 67 -11.88 -15.95 -19.01
N LEU A 68 -12.69 -15.01 -18.53
CA LEU A 68 -13.74 -14.30 -19.27
C LEU A 68 -13.36 -12.84 -19.58
N ASP A 69 -12.20 -12.37 -19.09
CA ASP A 69 -11.59 -11.08 -19.43
C ASP A 69 -12.43 -9.82 -19.15
N GLU A 70 -13.41 -9.89 -18.24
CA GLU A 70 -14.28 -8.75 -17.91
C GLU A 70 -13.74 -7.92 -16.73
N ILE A 71 -13.33 -8.58 -15.65
CA ILE A 71 -12.75 -7.94 -14.46
C ILE A 71 -11.54 -8.74 -13.94
N PRO A 72 -10.60 -8.13 -13.19
CA PRO A 72 -9.47 -8.90 -12.66
C PRO A 72 -9.99 -9.91 -11.63
N CYS A 73 -9.36 -11.06 -11.56
CA CYS A 73 -9.61 -12.06 -10.52
C CYS A 73 -8.44 -12.12 -9.55
N VAL A 74 -7.22 -12.22 -10.07
CA VAL A 74 -5.98 -12.18 -9.28
C VAL A 74 -4.94 -11.33 -9.99
N LEU A 75 -4.27 -10.47 -9.23
CA LEU A 75 -3.06 -9.79 -9.65
C LEU A 75 -1.85 -10.50 -9.07
N GLU A 76 -0.83 -10.70 -9.90
CA GLU A 76 0.49 -11.13 -9.47
C GLU A 76 1.41 -9.91 -9.53
N VAL A 77 2.02 -9.57 -8.41
CA VAL A 77 2.93 -8.44 -8.28
C VAL A 77 4.18 -8.85 -7.51
N ASP A 78 5.17 -7.97 -7.46
CA ASP A 78 6.38 -8.21 -6.68
C ASP A 78 6.06 -8.49 -5.20
N GLN A 79 6.81 -9.42 -4.60
CA GLN A 79 6.66 -9.81 -3.20
C GLN A 79 6.71 -8.65 -2.18
N SER A 80 7.33 -7.52 -2.55
CA SER A 80 7.42 -6.32 -1.70
C SER A 80 6.10 -5.57 -1.59
N VAL A 81 5.12 -5.87 -2.44
CA VAL A 81 3.79 -5.27 -2.40
C VAL A 81 2.89 -6.09 -1.47
N ASP A 82 3.06 -5.88 -0.16
CA ASP A 82 2.35 -6.63 0.90
C ASP A 82 1.30 -5.79 1.64
N THR A 83 1.20 -4.50 1.32
CA THR A 83 0.18 -3.59 1.84
C THR A 83 -0.75 -3.03 0.78
N GLN A 84 -1.96 -2.64 1.18
CA GLN A 84 -2.91 -1.95 0.29
C GLN A 84 -2.36 -0.61 -0.25
N SER A 85 -1.47 0.06 0.49
CA SER A 85 -0.88 1.33 0.04
C SER A 85 0.09 1.11 -1.12
N GLU A 86 0.93 0.08 -1.03
CA GLU A 86 1.86 -0.28 -2.10
C GLU A 86 1.11 -0.79 -3.32
N LEU A 87 0.07 -1.62 -3.11
CA LEU A 87 -0.79 -2.05 -4.21
C LEU A 87 -1.45 -0.86 -4.88
N GLN A 88 -1.96 0.12 -4.11
CA GLN A 88 -2.55 1.33 -4.69
C GLN A 88 -1.54 2.12 -5.52
N THR A 89 -0.26 2.17 -5.13
CA THR A 89 0.79 2.79 -5.94
C THR A 89 0.95 2.09 -7.29
N ILE A 90 0.95 0.75 -7.31
CA ILE A 90 0.99 -0.04 -8.56
C ILE A 90 -0.26 0.23 -9.40
N LEU A 91 -1.46 0.14 -8.81
CA LEU A 91 -2.74 0.37 -9.49
C LEU A 91 -2.82 1.79 -10.09
N ASN A 92 -2.28 2.80 -9.41
CA ASN A 92 -2.24 4.17 -9.93
C ASN A 92 -1.36 4.33 -11.18
N GLY A 93 -0.38 3.43 -11.39
CA GLY A 93 0.48 3.41 -12.57
C GLY A 93 -0.25 3.00 -13.85
N TYR A 94 -1.37 2.29 -13.74
CA TYR A 94 -2.16 1.89 -14.90
C TYR A 94 -2.92 3.06 -15.53
N GLY A 95 -2.92 3.13 -16.86
CA GLY A 95 -3.62 4.20 -17.59
C GLY A 95 -5.15 4.09 -17.53
N SER A 96 -5.69 2.90 -17.31
CA SER A 96 -7.14 2.63 -17.29
C SER A 96 -7.45 1.41 -16.41
N ASN A 97 -8.74 1.21 -16.10
CA ASN A 97 -9.22 -0.01 -15.43
C ASN A 97 -8.99 -1.25 -16.31
N GLN A 98 -9.17 -1.13 -17.63
CA GLN A 98 -8.94 -2.22 -18.57
C GLN A 98 -7.47 -2.68 -18.55
N ALA A 99 -6.52 -1.75 -18.44
CA ALA A 99 -5.11 -2.11 -18.37
C ALA A 99 -4.78 -2.98 -17.13
N VAL A 100 -5.57 -2.89 -16.05
CA VAL A 100 -5.42 -3.78 -14.88
C VAL A 100 -5.93 -5.18 -15.19
N VAL A 101 -6.99 -5.31 -15.99
CA VAL A 101 -7.51 -6.61 -16.46
C VAL A 101 -6.49 -7.26 -17.40
N ASP A 102 -5.94 -6.49 -18.33
CA ASP A 102 -5.00 -6.96 -19.34
C ASP A 102 -3.69 -7.50 -18.72
N ASP A 103 -3.25 -6.91 -17.61
CA ASP A 103 -2.06 -7.33 -16.85
C ASP A 103 -2.40 -8.28 -15.68
N ALA A 104 -3.69 -8.65 -15.50
CA ALA A 104 -4.08 -9.57 -14.44
C ALA A 104 -3.51 -10.96 -14.68
N PHE A 105 -3.08 -11.63 -13.60
CA PHE A 105 -2.67 -13.03 -13.67
C PHE A 105 -3.84 -13.93 -14.09
N ALA A 106 -5.05 -13.57 -13.67
CA ALA A 106 -6.28 -14.23 -14.07
C ALA A 106 -7.45 -13.23 -14.04
N THR A 107 -8.43 -13.45 -14.92
CA THR A 107 -9.65 -12.64 -15.06
C THR A 107 -10.89 -13.43 -14.59
N LYS A 108 -12.05 -12.77 -14.44
CA LYS A 108 -13.38 -13.36 -14.15
C LYS A 108 -14.48 -12.55 -14.82
N ALA A 109 -15.68 -13.13 -14.94
CA ALA A 109 -16.88 -12.37 -15.32
C ALA A 109 -17.25 -11.34 -14.24
N GLU A 110 -17.90 -10.25 -14.67
CA GLU A 110 -18.40 -9.18 -13.80
C GLU A 110 -19.51 -9.66 -12.84
#